data_AF-A0A3D5UWJ3-F1
#
_entry.id   AF-A0A3D5UWJ3-F1
#
_cell.length_a   1.000
_cell.length_b   1.000
_cell.length_c   1.000
_cell.angle_alpha   90.00
_cell.angle_beta   90.00
_cell.angle_gamma   90.00
#
_symmetry.space_group_name_H-M   'P 1'
#
loop_
_entity.id
_entity.type
_entity.pdbx_description
1 polymer ?
#
loop_
_entity_poly.entity_id
_entity_poly.type
_entity_poly.pdbx_seq_one_letter_code
_entity_poly.pdbx_strand_id
1 'polypeptide(L)' 'MTKSAVTVIAIDGPAASGKGTLARQIARHYDYAYLDTGSLYRATGLAVLAAGGDPNDDEAALAAAQALDAAHIDE' A
#
# COMPACT_ATOMS: atom_id res chain seq x y z
N MET A 1 1.08 -25.68 20.22
CA MET A 1 1.47 -24.26 20.13
C MET A 1 0.21 -23.47 19.79
N THR A 2 -0.30 -22.67 20.72
CA THR A 2 -1.43 -21.78 20.46
C THR A 2 -0.95 -20.61 19.62
N LYS A 3 -1.50 -20.45 18.41
CA LYS A 3 -1.20 -19.31 17.55
C LYS A 3 -1.77 -18.06 18.22
N SER A 4 -0.91 -17.15 18.67
CA SER A 4 -1.36 -15.83 19.13
C SER A 4 -2.06 -15.13 17.97
N ALA A 5 -3.24 -14.58 18.22
CA ALA A 5 -3.96 -13.82 17.19
C ALA A 5 -3.19 -12.52 16.92
N VAL A 6 -2.92 -12.24 15.64
CA VAL A 6 -2.37 -10.97 15.20
C VAL A 6 -3.52 -9.98 15.06
N THR A 7 -3.46 -8.85 15.76
CA THR A 7 -4.45 -7.78 15.64
C THR A 7 -4.15 -6.96 14.39
N VAL A 8 -5.17 -6.75 13.54
CA VAL A 8 -5.09 -5.93 12.33
C VAL A 8 -6.12 -4.81 12.43
N ILE A 9 -5.70 -3.58 12.13
CA ILE A 9 -6.55 -2.38 12.15
C ILE A 9 -6.66 -1.85 10.73
N ALA A 10 -7.87 -1.87 10.16
CA ALA A 10 -8.17 -1.23 8.88
C ALA A 10 -8.72 0.18 9.10
N ILE A 11 -8.29 1.15 8.29
CA ILE A 11 -8.71 2.55 8.38
C ILE A 11 -9.13 3.03 6.99
N ASP A 12 -10.43 3.09 6.78
CA ASP A 12 -11.02 3.49 5.49
C ASP A 12 -11.66 4.88 5.57
N GLY A 13 -11.63 5.58 4.43
CA GLY A 13 -12.24 6.89 4.28
C GLY A 13 -11.91 7.51 2.93
N PRO A 14 -12.60 8.60 2.55
CA PRO A 14 -12.42 9.23 1.24
C PRO A 14 -10.99 9.78 1.06
N ALA A 15 -10.67 10.20 -0.17
CA ALA A 15 -9.45 10.94 -0.43
C ALA A 15 -9.39 12.19 0.46
N ALA A 16 -8.18 12.55 0.91
CA ALA A 16 -7.92 13.71 1.78
C ALA A 16 -8.63 13.73 3.15
N SER A 17 -9.19 12.61 3.64
CA SER A 17 -9.80 12.54 4.99
C SER A 17 -8.81 12.51 6.16
N GLY A 18 -7.50 12.46 5.90
CA GLY A 18 -6.46 12.34 6.94
C GLY A 18 -6.18 10.91 7.42
N LYS A 19 -6.78 9.89 6.78
CA LYS A 19 -6.61 8.47 7.15
C LYS A 19 -5.15 7.98 7.22
N GLY A 20 -4.28 8.36 6.27
CA GLY A 20 -2.87 7.99 6.30
C GLY A 20 -2.13 8.57 7.50
N THR A 21 -2.39 9.85 7.80
CA THR A 21 -1.87 10.52 9.00
C THR A 21 -2.33 9.83 10.27
N LEU A 22 -3.62 9.52 10.39
CA LEU A 22 -4.16 8.82 11.57
C LEU A 22 -3.59 7.40 11.70
N ALA A 23 -3.51 6.65 10.60
CA ALA A 23 -2.96 5.31 10.57
C ALA A 23 -1.50 5.26 11.03
N ARG A 24 -0.67 6.22 10.58
CA ARG A 24 0.72 6.36 11.05
C ARG A 24 0.81 6.64 12.54
N GLN A 25 -0.05 7.50 13.07
CA GLN A 25 -0.05 7.82 14.49
C GLN A 25 -0.48 6.61 15.34
N ILE A 26 -1.50 5.87 14.91
CA ILE A 26 -1.95 4.64 15.58
C ILE A 26 -0.85 3.58 15.55
N ALA A 27 -0.23 3.36 14.39
CA ALA A 27 0.86 2.39 14.24
C ALA A 27 2.04 2.71 15.17
N ARG A 28 2.47 3.98 15.24
CA ARG A 28 3.52 4.43 16.16
C ARG A 28 3.13 4.30 17.63
N HIS A 29 1.88 4.61 17.97
CA HIS A 29 1.42 4.58 19.36
C HIS A 29 1.35 3.15 19.93
N TYR A 30 0.96 2.18 19.10
CA TYR A 30 0.79 0.78 19.51
C TYR A 30 1.93 -0.15 19.07
N ASP A 31 3.00 0.39 18.48
CA ASP A 31 4.13 -0.37 17.92
C ASP A 31 3.71 -1.42 16.88
N TYR A 32 2.83 -1.01 15.96
CA TYR A 32 2.36 -1.85 14.85
C TYR A 32 3.10 -1.49 13.56
N ALA A 33 3.24 -2.49 12.68
CA ALA A 33 3.60 -2.23 11.30
C ALA A 33 2.54 -1.33 10.63
N TYR A 34 3.00 -0.40 9.78
CA TYR A 34 2.16 0.48 8.99
C TYR A 34 2.18 0.05 7.52
N LEU A 35 1.01 0.04 6.87
CA LEU A 35 0.85 -0.28 5.45
C LEU A 35 0.03 0.81 4.76
N ASP A 36 0.64 1.57 3.85
CA ASP A 36 -0.09 2.49 2.97
C ASP A 36 -0.46 1.81 1.64
N THR A 37 -1.69 1.30 1.56
CA THR A 37 -2.20 0.72 0.31
C THR A 37 -2.27 1.74 -0.82
N GLY A 38 -2.46 3.02 -0.51
CA GLY A 38 -2.52 4.07 -1.53
C GLY A 38 -1.20 4.22 -2.29
N SER A 39 -0.08 4.17 -1.58
CA SER A 39 1.25 4.24 -2.21
C SER A 39 1.55 2.98 -3.02
N LEU A 40 1.11 1.80 -2.59
CA LEU A 40 1.21 0.57 -3.39
C LEU A 40 0.49 0.70 -4.75
N TYR A 41 -0.78 1.12 -4.75
CA TYR A 41 -1.53 1.31 -6.00
C TYR A 41 -0.90 2.36 -6.92
N ARG A 42 -0.42 3.48 -6.36
CA ARG A 42 0.25 4.53 -7.13
C ARG A 42 1.58 4.05 -7.71
N ALA A 43 2.38 3.32 -6.94
CA ALA A 43 3.64 2.75 -7.40
C ALA A 43 3.42 1.75 -8.54
N THR A 44 2.38 0.92 -8.47
CA THR A 44 2.02 0.01 -9.58
C THR A 44 1.70 0.78 -10.84
N GLY A 45 0.82 1.78 -10.76
CA GLY A 45 0.46 2.60 -11.91
C GLY A 45 1.66 3.34 -12.51
N LEU A 46 2.54 3.88 -11.64
CA LEU A 46 3.78 4.52 -12.07
C LEU A 46 4.71 3.54 -12.79
N ALA A 47 4.87 2.32 -12.28
CA ALA A 47 5.71 1.30 -12.90
C ALA A 47 5.20 0.90 -14.30
N VAL A 48 3.88 0.76 -14.48
CA VAL A 48 3.27 0.52 -15.81
C VAL A 48 3.58 1.67 -16.76
N LEU A 49 3.35 2.91 -16.32
CA LEU A 49 3.60 4.10 -17.13
C LEU A 49 5.09 4.25 -17.48
N ALA A 50 5.99 3.98 -16.54
CA ALA A 50 7.44 4.04 -16.76
C ALA A 50 7.94 2.99 -17.77
N ALA A 51 7.26 1.84 -17.86
CA ALA A 51 7.50 0.83 -18.87
C ALA A 51 6.86 1.15 -20.24
N GLY A 52 6.12 2.26 -20.36
CA GLY A 52 5.37 2.63 -21.57
C GLY A 52 4.11 1.81 -21.80
N GLY A 53 3.61 1.10 -20.77
CA GLY A 53 2.38 0.30 -20.83
C GLY A 53 1.11 1.13 -20.63
N ASP A 54 -0.04 0.51 -20.87
CA ASP A 54 -1.36 1.07 -20.56
C ASP A 54 -1.80 0.68 -19.15
N PRO A 55 -2.08 1.63 -18.23
CA PRO A 55 -2.63 1.32 -16.91
C PRO A 55 -3.99 0.63 -16.91
N ASN A 56 -4.71 0.63 -18.03
CA ASN A 56 -5.97 -0.10 -18.20
C ASN A 56 -5.78 -1.54 -18.71
N ASP A 57 -4.54 -1.95 -18.97
CA ASP A 57 -4.19 -3.34 -19.26
C ASP A 57 -3.93 -4.08 -17.93
N ASP A 58 -4.87 -4.95 -17.57
CA ASP A 58 -4.83 -5.75 -16.34
C ASP A 58 -3.58 -6.64 -16.26
N GLU A 59 -3.11 -7.19 -17.38
CA GLU A 59 -1.92 -8.05 -17.40
C GLU A 59 -0.65 -7.23 -17.15
N ALA A 60 -0.57 -6.05 -17.77
CA ALA A 60 0.54 -5.12 -17.54
C ALA A 60 0.55 -4.62 -16.09
N ALA A 61 -0.60 -4.28 -15.52
CA ALA A 61 -0.75 -3.85 -14.14
C ALA A 61 -0.37 -4.96 -13.15
N LEU A 62 -0.78 -6.20 -13.41
CA LEU A 62 -0.42 -7.35 -12.58
C LEU A 62 1.08 -7.63 -12.60
N ALA A 63 1.70 -7.61 -13.79
CA ALA A 63 3.13 -7.83 -13.93
C ALA A 63 3.94 -6.74 -13.20
N ALA A 64 3.52 -5.48 -13.32
CA ALA A 64 4.13 -4.36 -12.58
C ALA A 64 3.98 -4.53 -11.07
N ALA A 65 2.79 -4.90 -10.58
CA ALA A 65 2.54 -5.11 -9.15
C ALA A 65 3.39 -6.24 -8.56
N GLN A 66 3.60 -7.34 -9.31
CA GLN A 66 4.43 -8.47 -8.88
C GLN A 66 5.93 -8.13 -8.83
N ALA A 67 6.37 -7.21 -9.68
CA ALA A 67 7.75 -6.76 -9.74
C ALA A 67 8.08 -5.63 -8.74
N LEU A 68 7.08 -5.06 -8.06
CA LEU A 68 7.29 -4.01 -7.07
C LEU A 68 8.03 -4.54 -5.85
N ASP A 69 9.06 -3.80 -5.45
CA ASP A 69 9.64 -3.93 -4.12
C ASP A 69 9.01 -2.89 -3.19
N ALA A 70 8.17 -3.36 -2.27
CA ALA A 70 7.49 -2.49 -1.30
C ALA A 70 8.45 -1.75 -0.35
N ALA A 71 9.69 -2.23 -0.19
CA ALA A 71 10.71 -1.55 0.63
C ALA A 71 11.25 -0.28 -0.04
N HIS A 72 11.06 -0.12 -1.35
CA HIS A 72 11.52 1.03 -2.14
C HIS A 72 10.38 1.98 -2.54
N ILE A 73 9.20 1.84 -1.93
CA ILE A 73 8.09 2.76 -2.14
C ILE A 73 8.18 3.84 -1.07
N ASP A 74 8.74 4.98 -1.47
CA ASP A 74 8.73 6.20 -0.66
C ASP A 74 7.28 6.71 -0.48
N GLU A 75 7.00 7.26 0.70
CA GLU A 75 5.73 7.92 1.01
C GLU A 75 5.78 9.44 0.78
#